data_AF-A0A3L7VZD3-F1
#
_entry.id   AF-A0A3L7VZD3-F1
#
_cell.length_a   1.000
_cell.length_b   1.000
_cell.length_c   1.000
_cell.angle_alpha   90.00
_cell.angle_beta   90.00
_cell.angle_gamma   90.00
#
_symmetry.space_group_name_H-M   'P 1'
#
loop_
_entity.id
_entity.type
_entity.pdbx_description
1 polymer ?
#
loop_
_entity_poly.entity_id
_entity_poly.type
_entity_poly.pdbx_seq_one_letter_code
_entity_poly.pdbx_strand_id
1 'polypeptide(L)' 'MSQLTHLDSAGHAHMVDVGAKPEQKRTAVAAGRVIMTPATRDLIIAGGLPKGDVLAVARIAGIMA' A
#
# COMPACT_ATOMS: atom_id res chain seq x y z
N MET A 1 -10.26 -10.33 25.51
CA MET A 1 -10.02 -9.30 24.48
C MET A 1 -8.54 -9.31 24.15
N SER A 2 -8.16 -9.32 22.87
CA SER A 2 -6.75 -9.27 22.46
C SER A 2 -6.16 -7.90 22.78
N GLN A 3 -5.04 -7.86 23.49
CA GLN A 3 -4.31 -6.63 23.78
C GLN A 3 -3.72 -6.04 22.49
N LEU A 4 -3.86 -4.74 22.30
CA LEU A 4 -3.27 -4.03 21.15
C LEU A 4 -1.76 -3.91 21.38
N THR A 5 -0.95 -4.42 20.43
CA THR A 5 0.50 -4.43 20.59
C THR A 5 1.16 -3.12 20.20
N HIS A 6 0.54 -2.29 19.34
CA HIS A 6 1.10 -1.01 18.90
C HIS A 6 0.77 0.19 19.82
N LEU A 7 0.08 -0.04 20.94
CA LEU A 7 -0.30 1.00 21.91
C LEU A 7 0.30 0.70 23.29
N ASP A 8 0.79 1.73 23.97
CA ASP A 8 1.24 1.62 25.36
C ASP A 8 0.04 1.55 26.33
N SER A 9 0.33 1.46 27.63
CA SER A 9 -0.71 1.40 28.67
C SER A 9 -1.55 2.67 28.82
N ALA A 10 -1.07 3.81 28.30
CA ALA A 10 -1.79 5.07 28.25
C ALA A 10 -2.54 5.27 26.92
N GLY A 11 -2.39 4.35 25.96
CA GLY A 11 -3.03 4.41 24.64
C GLY A 11 -2.23 5.20 23.60
N HIS A 12 -0.99 5.60 23.88
CA HIS A 12 -0.12 6.24 22.89
C HIS A 12 0.49 5.20 21.96
N ALA A 13 0.74 5.60 20.71
CA ALA A 13 1.44 4.76 19.75
C ALA A 13 2.87 4.49 20.22
N HIS A 14 3.29 3.22 20.16
CA HIS A 14 4.68 2.83 20.39
C HIS A 14 5.11 1.75 19.39
N MET A 15 6.41 1.69 19.10
CA MET A 15 7.00 0.65 18.26
C MET A 15 7.25 -0.60 19.11
N VAL A 16 6.69 -1.74 18.67
CA VAL A 16 6.91 -3.03 19.33
C VAL A 16 8.35 -3.46 19.14
N ASP A 17 9.06 -3.79 20.22
CA ASP A 17 10.38 -4.42 20.12
C ASP A 17 10.24 -5.84 19.52
N VAL A 18 10.97 -6.06 18.43
CA VAL A 18 11.02 -7.34 17.70
C VAL A 18 12.43 -7.93 17.65
N GLY A 19 13.42 -7.34 18.34
CA GLY A 19 14.83 -7.71 18.25
C GLY A 19 15.14 -9.14 18.68
N ALA A 20 14.36 -9.72 19.60
CA ALA A 20 14.50 -11.11 20.04
C ALA A 20 13.87 -12.13 19.07
N LYS A 21 13.16 -11.70 18.02
CA LYS A 21 12.48 -12.61 17.09
C LYS A 21 13.48 -13.13 16.06
N PRO A 22 13.52 -14.44 15.77
CA PRO A 22 14.41 -14.98 14.76
C PRO A 22 13.99 -14.51 13.36
N GLU A 23 14.99 -14.23 12.52
CA GLU A 23 14.79 -13.90 11.11
C GLU A 23 14.11 -15.05 10.36
N GLN A 24 13.12 -14.70 9.53
CA GLN A 24 12.35 -15.66 8.74
C GLN A 24 12.00 -15.04 7.39
N LYS A 25 11.95 -15.87 6.34
CA LYS A 25 11.41 -15.44 5.04
C LYS A 25 9.90 -15.23 5.18
N ARG A 26 9.44 -14.01 4.93
CA ARG A 26 8.03 -13.61 5.02
C ARG A 26 7.61 -12.97 3.71
N THR A 27 6.39 -13.27 3.28
CA THR A 27 5.76 -12.67 2.09
C THR A 27 4.37 -12.18 2.49
N ALA A 28 3.97 -11.03 1.96
CA ALA A 28 2.62 -10.51 2.09
C ALA A 28 2.12 -10.04 0.72
N VAL A 29 0.81 -10.16 0.49
CA VAL A 29 0.14 -9.68 -0.72
C VAL A 29 -1.00 -8.77 -0.28
N ALA A 30 -1.07 -7.58 -0.86
CA ALA A 30 -2.14 -6.61 -0.64
C ALA A 30 -2.73 -6.18 -1.99
N ALA A 31 -3.99 -5.76 -1.98
CA ALA A 31 -4.69 -5.25 -3.15
C ALA A 31 -5.49 -4.00 -2.80
N GLY A 32 -5.65 -3.12 -3.78
CA GLY A 32 -6.45 -1.90 -3.69
C GLY A 32 -7.18 -1.62 -5.00
N ARG A 33 -8.13 -0.69 -4.99
CA ARG A 33 -8.83 -0.25 -6.20
C ARG A 33 -8.95 1.27 -6.23
N VAL A 34 -8.92 1.84 -7.43
CA VAL A 34 -9.24 3.25 -7.68
C VAL A 34 -10.56 3.30 -8.44
N ILE A 35 -11.58 3.88 -7.83
CA ILE A 35 -12.88 4.07 -8.48
C ILE A 35 -12.84 5.35 -9.29
N MET A 36 -13.33 5.28 -10.53
CA MET A 36 -13.34 6.40 -11.47
C MET A 36 -14.52 6.27 -12.43
N THR A 37 -14.75 7.30 -13.23
CA THR A 37 -15.76 7.27 -14.30
C THR A 37 -15.33 6.32 -15.43
N PRO A 38 -16.29 5.74 -16.18
CA PRO A 38 -15.97 4.87 -17.33
C PRO A 38 -15.08 5.58 -18.37
N ALA A 39 -15.36 6.85 -18.66
CA ALA A 39 -14.59 7.64 -19.63
C ALA A 39 -13.10 7.72 -19.26
N THR A 40 -12.77 7.92 -17.98
CA THR A 40 -11.37 7.94 -17.53
C THR A 40 -10.71 6.58 -17.70
N ARG A 41 -11.41 5.50 -17.35
CA ARG A 41 -10.91 4.13 -17.53
C ARG A 41 -10.64 3.82 -19.00
N ASP A 42 -11.51 4.25 -19.90
CA ASP A 42 -11.36 4.02 -21.33
C ASP A 42 -10.18 4.82 -21.90
N LEU A 43 -9.97 6.07 -21.46
CA LEU A 43 -8.78 6.85 -21.82
C LEU A 43 -7.47 6.21 -21.34
N ILE A 44 -7.45 5.64 -20.13
CA ILE A 44 -6.29 4.91 -19.60
C ILE A 44 -5.96 3.73 -20.51
N ILE A 45 -6.96 2.91 -20.86
CA ILE A 45 -6.76 1.72 -21.69
C ILE A 45 -6.32 2.09 -23.11
N ALA A 46 -6.86 3.16 -23.67
CA ALA A 46 -6.48 3.65 -24.99
C ALA A 46 -5.11 4.35 -25.02
N GLY A 47 -4.48 4.60 -23.86
CA GLY A 47 -3.25 5.38 -23.78
C GLY A 47 -3.42 6.87 -24.16
N GLY A 48 -4.65 7.38 -24.16
CA GLY A 48 -5.01 8.71 -24.65
C GLY A 48 -4.91 9.83 -23.61
N LEU A 49 -4.26 9.58 -22.46
CA LEU A 49 -4.17 10.57 -21.40
C LEU A 49 -3.10 11.63 -21.70
N PRO A 50 -3.37 12.93 -21.43
CA PRO A 50 -2.41 14.01 -21.65
C PRO A 50 -1.17 13.92 -20.74
N LYS A 51 -1.24 13.09 -19.69
CA LYS A 51 -0.16 12.86 -18.73
C LYS A 51 0.71 11.64 -19.08
N GLY A 52 0.47 10.99 -20.21
CA GLY A 52 1.17 9.77 -20.62
C GLY A 52 0.67 8.51 -19.91
N ASP A 53 1.54 7.50 -19.82
CA ASP A 53 1.21 6.19 -19.22
C ASP A 53 1.13 6.26 -17.69
N VAL A 54 -0.08 6.43 -17.19
CA VAL A 54 -0.35 6.52 -15.75
C VAL A 54 -0.17 5.20 -15.00
N LEU A 55 -0.28 4.04 -15.67
CA LEU A 55 -0.13 2.74 -15.01
C LEU A 55 1.34 2.41 -14.79
N ALA A 56 2.20 2.73 -15.76
CA ALA A 56 3.65 2.61 -15.59
C ALA A 56 4.14 3.50 -14.45
N VAL A 57 3.71 4.76 -14.42
CA VAL A 57 4.05 5.70 -13.33
C VAL A 57 3.55 5.19 -11.98
N ALA A 58 2.31 4.72 -11.88
CA ALA A 58 1.75 4.18 -10.64
C ALA A 58 2.51 2.94 -10.13
N ARG A 59 3.01 2.08 -11.02
CA ARG A 59 3.82 0.91 -10.65
C ARG A 59 5.13 1.31 -10.00
N ILE A 60 5.85 2.27 -10.60
CA ILE A 60 7.13 2.73 -10.04
C ILE A 60 6.90 3.43 -8.70
N ALA A 61 5.87 4.27 -8.60
CA ALA A 61 5.48 4.89 -7.34
C ALA A 61 5.19 3.84 -6.24
N GLY A 62 4.46 2.77 -6.57
CA GLY A 62 4.14 1.70 -5.61
C GLY A 62 5.35 0.87 -5.17
N ILE A 63 6.40 0.76 -5.98
CA ILE A 63 7.65 0.05 -5.61
C ILE A 63 8.52 0.92 -4.69
N MET A 64 8.48 2.24 -4.83
CA MET A 64 9.33 3.18 -4.08
C MET A 64 8.72 3.69 -2.77
N ALA A 65 7.42 3.44 -2.53
CA ALA A 65 6.67 3.96 -1.39
C ALA A 65 7.06 3.33 -0.04
#